data_AF-A0AAD9XIW8-F1
#
_entry.id   AF-A0AAD9XIW8-F1
#
_cell.length_a   1.000
_cell.length_b   1.000
_cell.length_c   1.000
_cell.angle_alpha   90.00
_cell.angle_beta   90.00
_cell.angle_gamma   90.00
#
_symmetry.space_group_name_H-M   'P 1'
#
loop_
_entity.id
_entity.type
_entity.pdbx_description
1 polymer ?
#
loop_
_entity_poly.entity_id
_entity_poly.type
_entity_poly.pdbx_seq_one_letter_code
_entity_poly.pdbx_strand_id
1 'polypeptide(L)'
;MWTDISVRIFSLLTKENLGGEIIPRSVLLCSFEGISYLLCALGDGHLINFLLNMSTGVLTDRKKNTTRVFAASDWSTVIYSSNKKLLYSNVNLKEVSHMCPVNSAAFSDSFAIAKKGELMIGTIDDIRKLHIRSIPLGEHALCICHQEQSRTFAICSSKNQSNAEKSELHFIRLLDDQTFDFISTYALDTFEHGCSILSCSFSDDANVYYCVGTA
;
A
#
# COMPACT_ATOMS: atom_id res chain seq x y z
N MET A 1 20.33 20.92 13.26
CA MET A 1 19.88 21.03 14.68
C MET A 1 18.67 21.97 14.72
N TRP A 2 18.09 22.25 15.89
CA TRP A 2 16.83 23.02 15.96
C TRP A 2 16.94 24.46 15.45
N THR A 3 18.14 25.07 15.51
CA THR A 3 18.39 26.45 15.03
C THR A 3 18.68 26.58 13.55
N ASP A 4 19.06 25.48 12.88
CA ASP A 4 19.73 25.56 11.58
C ASP A 4 19.36 24.43 10.59
N ILE A 5 18.32 23.65 10.92
CA ILE A 5 17.66 22.63 10.09
C ILE A 5 18.69 21.77 9.30
N SER A 6 19.70 21.34 10.05
CA SER A 6 20.84 20.57 9.56
C SER A 6 20.95 19.18 10.18
N VAL A 7 21.62 18.27 9.47
CA VAL A 7 22.18 17.04 10.04
C VAL A 7 23.70 17.17 10.11
N ARG A 8 24.32 16.53 11.10
CA ARG A 8 25.77 16.61 11.36
C ARG A 8 26.30 15.24 11.73
N ILE A 9 27.51 14.94 11.28
CA ILE A 9 28.30 13.78 11.72
C ILE A 9 29.40 14.31 12.64
N PHE A 10 29.71 13.59 13.72
CA PHE A 10 30.58 14.09 14.81
C PHE A 10 31.97 13.47 14.84
N SER A 11 32.23 12.38 14.11
CA SER A 11 33.58 11.83 13.89
C SER A 11 34.31 12.48 12.71
N LEU A 12 33.56 13.01 11.73
CA LEU A 12 34.00 13.72 10.53
C LEU A 12 33.07 14.92 10.38
N LEU A 13 33.64 16.14 10.36
CA LEU A 13 32.92 17.42 10.59
C LEU A 13 32.03 17.91 9.43
N THR A 14 31.29 17.00 8.80
CA THR A 14 30.36 17.30 7.71
C THR A 14 29.02 17.80 8.28
N LYS A 15 28.54 18.93 7.73
CA LYS A 15 27.21 19.50 8.00
C LYS A 15 26.47 19.65 6.67
N GLU A 16 25.30 19.01 6.56
CA GLU A 16 24.37 19.28 5.47
C GLU A 16 23.18 20.11 5.97
N ASN A 17 22.81 21.14 5.22
CA ASN A 17 21.60 21.94 5.43
C ASN A 17 20.46 21.30 4.65
N LEU A 18 19.32 21.00 5.28
CA LEU A 18 18.20 20.35 4.60
C LEU A 18 17.28 21.35 3.86
N GLY A 19 17.31 22.61 4.27
CA GLY A 19 16.37 23.63 3.80
C GLY A 19 14.98 23.52 4.44
N GLY A 20 14.09 24.45 4.08
CA GLY A 20 12.74 24.54 4.65
C GLY A 20 12.71 24.97 6.12
N GLU A 21 11.56 24.81 6.76
CA GLU A 21 11.30 25.19 8.16
C GLU A 21 11.13 23.98 9.11
N ILE A 22 11.07 22.76 8.56
CA ILE A 22 10.75 21.56 9.34
C ILE A 22 12.02 20.87 9.84
N ILE A 23 12.13 20.72 11.16
CA ILE A 23 13.27 20.07 11.81
C ILE A 23 13.28 18.53 11.62
N PRO A 24 14.47 17.90 11.58
CA PRO A 24 14.63 16.46 11.80
C PRO A 24 14.05 16.00 13.14
N ARG A 25 13.40 14.83 13.15
CA ARG A 25 12.94 14.13 14.36
C ARG A 25 13.57 12.76 14.57
N SER A 26 14.04 12.09 13.52
CA SER A 26 14.76 10.82 13.63
C SER A 26 15.86 10.72 12.58
N VAL A 27 16.97 10.09 12.92
CA VAL A 27 18.09 9.80 12.00
C VAL A 27 18.57 8.37 12.20
N LEU A 28 18.91 7.69 11.10
CA LEU A 28 19.41 6.32 11.13
C LEU A 28 20.55 6.13 10.13
N LEU A 29 21.75 5.89 10.66
CA LEU A 29 22.89 5.40 9.89
C LEU A 29 22.70 3.89 9.70
N CYS A 30 22.46 3.48 8.46
CA CYS A 30 22.12 2.10 8.08
C CYS A 30 22.59 1.85 6.63
N SER A 31 22.06 0.84 5.94
CA SER A 31 22.57 0.50 4.61
C SER A 31 21.65 -0.39 3.74
N PHE A 32 21.83 -0.45 2.39
CA PHE A 32 21.12 -1.42 1.48
C PHE A 32 21.89 -1.93 0.16
N GLU A 33 22.46 -3.16 0.02
CA GLU A 33 23.35 -3.90 -0.99
C GLU A 33 24.92 -3.62 -1.33
N GLY A 34 25.98 -3.73 -0.47
CA GLY A 34 27.33 -3.07 -0.68
C GLY A 34 27.98 -2.22 0.48
N ILE A 35 27.82 -0.86 0.60
CA ILE A 35 28.42 0.06 1.64
C ILE A 35 27.52 0.80 2.72
N SER A 36 27.08 2.09 2.62
CA SER A 36 26.42 2.86 3.75
C SER A 36 25.45 4.03 3.39
N TYR A 37 24.46 4.31 4.24
CA TYR A 37 23.43 5.38 4.15
C TYR A 37 23.26 6.17 5.47
N LEU A 38 22.74 7.40 5.37
CA LEU A 38 22.16 8.17 6.47
C LEU A 38 20.73 8.58 6.09
N LEU A 39 19.74 8.00 6.77
CA LEU A 39 18.33 8.37 6.66
C LEU A 39 18.00 9.47 7.68
N CYS A 40 17.14 10.41 7.30
CA CYS A 40 16.68 11.52 8.12
C CYS A 40 15.17 11.73 7.93
N ALA A 41 14.38 11.49 8.96
CA ALA A 41 12.94 11.76 8.98
C ALA A 41 12.68 13.14 9.60
N LEU A 42 11.87 13.95 8.91
CA LEU A 42 11.45 15.28 9.30
C LEU A 42 10.17 15.23 10.16
N GLY A 43 9.87 16.34 10.85
CA GLY A 43 8.72 16.47 11.73
C GLY A 43 7.34 16.51 11.07
N ASP A 44 7.28 16.51 9.74
CA ASP A 44 6.09 16.50 8.88
C ASP A 44 5.86 15.13 8.19
N GLY A 45 6.72 14.15 8.44
CA GLY A 45 6.67 12.82 7.83
C GLY A 45 7.53 12.64 6.57
N HIS A 46 8.16 13.70 6.04
CA HIS A 46 9.11 13.54 4.93
C HIS A 46 10.36 12.76 5.35
N LEU A 47 10.90 11.96 4.43
CA LEU A 47 12.15 11.21 4.62
C LEU A 47 13.18 11.61 3.57
N ILE A 48 14.34 12.09 4.04
CA ILE A 48 15.51 12.40 3.21
C ILE A 48 16.56 11.29 3.40
N ASN A 49 17.22 10.89 2.32
CA ASN A 49 18.16 9.76 2.29
C ASN A 49 19.49 10.13 1.64
N PHE A 50 20.49 10.41 2.47
CA PHE A 50 21.87 10.62 2.03
C PHE A 50 22.64 9.31 1.99
N LEU A 51 23.72 9.24 1.20
CA LEU A 51 24.74 8.22 1.44
C LEU A 51 25.96 8.78 2.14
N LEU A 52 26.43 7.99 3.09
CA LEU A 52 27.64 8.26 3.82
C LEU A 52 28.79 7.51 3.16
N ASN A 53 29.77 8.25 2.65
CA ASN A 53 31.07 7.66 2.37
C ASN A 53 31.82 7.47 3.70
N MET A 54 31.90 6.24 4.19
CA MET A 54 32.50 5.91 5.49
C MET A 54 33.98 6.28 5.62
N SER A 55 34.73 6.47 4.51
CA SER A 55 36.14 6.89 4.58
C SER A 55 36.36 8.41 4.52
N THR A 56 35.38 9.20 4.08
CA THR A 56 35.51 10.67 3.97
C THR A 56 34.49 11.47 4.77
N GLY A 57 33.43 10.84 5.29
CA GLY A 57 32.34 11.51 6.01
C GLY A 57 31.39 12.33 5.12
N VAL A 58 31.70 12.49 3.83
CA VAL A 58 30.93 13.30 2.90
C VAL A 58 29.60 12.62 2.57
N LEU A 59 28.52 13.41 2.59
CA LEU A 59 27.20 12.99 2.18
C LEU A 59 27.01 13.16 0.66
N THR A 60 26.60 12.09 -0.03
CA THR A 60 26.59 12.00 -1.51
C THR A 60 25.45 11.12 -2.02
N ASP A 61 25.27 11.00 -3.35
CA ASP A 61 24.20 10.21 -3.97
C ASP A 61 24.66 8.84 -4.54
N ARG A 62 24.11 7.79 -3.91
CA ARG A 62 24.29 6.32 -4.06
C ARG A 62 25.78 5.86 -3.98
N LYS A 63 26.17 4.66 -3.56
CA LYS A 63 25.54 3.33 -3.52
C LYS A 63 26.26 2.46 -2.41
N LYS A 64 25.81 1.57 -1.45
CA LYS A 64 24.55 1.07 -0.77
C LYS A 64 24.77 -0.35 -0.01
N ASN A 65 24.40 -0.83 1.25
CA ASN A 65 24.54 -2.26 1.93
C ASN A 65 23.42 -3.08 2.75
N THR A 66 23.00 -4.34 2.43
CA THR A 66 21.60 -4.88 2.63
C THR A 66 21.04 -4.90 4.06
N THR A 67 20.12 -3.99 4.35
CA THR A 67 19.24 -3.95 5.55
C THR A 67 17.77 -3.80 5.12
N ARG A 68 16.82 -3.78 6.07
CA ARG A 68 15.44 -3.28 5.91
C ARG A 68 15.17 -2.29 7.05
N VAL A 69 14.48 -1.18 6.79
CA VAL A 69 14.17 -0.15 7.80
C VAL A 69 12.68 0.15 7.78
N PHE A 70 12.04 0.18 8.93
CA PHE A 70 10.65 0.58 9.08
C PHE A 70 10.57 2.05 9.51
N ALA A 71 9.84 2.87 8.76
CA ALA A 71 9.45 4.22 9.15
C ALA A 71 8.13 4.15 9.92
N ALA A 72 8.20 4.37 11.23
CA ALA A 72 7.04 4.49 12.11
C ALA A 72 6.40 5.89 11.94
N SER A 73 5.15 5.92 11.50
CA SER A 73 4.35 7.13 11.27
C SER A 73 2.89 6.77 11.05
N ASP A 74 2.03 7.78 10.87
CA ASP A 74 0.63 7.62 10.48
C ASP A 74 0.50 6.82 9.15
N TRP A 75 1.48 6.98 8.26
CA TRP A 75 1.62 6.33 6.95
C TRP A 75 2.83 5.39 6.92
N SER A 76 2.86 4.44 7.85
CA SER A 76 4.02 3.57 8.08
C SER A 76 4.50 2.83 6.82
N THR A 77 5.82 2.79 6.64
CA THR A 77 6.45 2.39 5.38
C THR A 77 7.70 1.54 5.64
N VAL A 78 7.85 0.43 4.92
CA VAL A 78 9.13 -0.32 4.88
C VAL A 78 10.00 0.19 3.74
N ILE A 79 11.22 0.57 4.10
CA ILE A 79 12.32 0.99 3.24
C ILE A 79 13.26 -0.21 3.05
N TYR A 80 13.58 -0.53 1.80
CA TYR A 80 14.49 -1.60 1.43
C TYR A 80 15.21 -1.23 0.12
N SER A 81 16.17 -2.04 -0.34
CA SER A 81 16.69 -1.93 -1.71
C SER A 81 16.43 -3.21 -2.49
N SER A 82 16.19 -3.03 -3.79
CA SER A 82 16.28 -4.08 -4.79
C SER A 82 16.90 -3.49 -6.06
N ASN A 83 17.74 -4.26 -6.75
CA ASN A 83 18.43 -3.83 -7.96
C ASN A 83 19.14 -2.47 -7.84
N LYS A 84 19.82 -2.23 -6.71
CA LYS A 84 20.61 -1.01 -6.42
C LYS A 84 19.76 0.26 -6.28
N LYS A 85 18.44 0.13 -6.08
CA LYS A 85 17.49 1.23 -5.89
C LYS A 85 16.74 1.04 -4.58
N LEU A 86 16.70 2.10 -3.76
CA LEU A 86 15.77 2.14 -2.63
C LEU A 86 14.32 2.07 -3.14
N LEU A 87 13.54 1.28 -2.44
CA LEU A 87 12.12 1.07 -2.63
C LEU A 87 11.39 1.31 -1.31
N TYR A 88 10.16 1.78 -1.45
CA TYR A 88 9.25 2.08 -0.36
C TYR A 88 7.99 1.22 -0.56
N SER A 89 7.50 0.60 0.50
CA SER A 89 6.23 -0.13 0.48
C SER A 89 5.44 0.21 1.73
N ASN A 90 4.23 0.74 1.52
CA ASN A 90 3.31 1.11 2.60
C ASN A 90 2.93 -0.17 3.37
N VAL A 91 2.83 -0.04 4.68
CA VAL A 91 2.40 -1.11 5.58
C VAL A 91 0.90 -0.97 5.78
N ASN A 92 0.16 -2.08 5.81
CA ASN A 92 -1.28 -2.07 6.08
C ASN A 92 -1.59 -1.91 7.59
N LEU A 93 -0.90 -0.96 8.24
CA LEU A 93 -1.04 -0.59 9.65
C LEU A 93 -0.89 0.92 9.76
N LYS A 94 -1.92 1.59 10.27
CA LYS A 94 -1.94 3.03 10.55
C LYS A 94 -1.39 3.33 11.95
N GLU A 95 -0.95 4.56 12.17
CA GLU A 95 -0.64 5.12 13.51
C GLU A 95 0.35 4.28 14.33
N VAL A 96 1.39 3.72 13.69
CA VAL A 96 2.45 3.00 14.42
C VAL A 96 3.39 4.02 15.06
N SER A 97 3.41 4.05 16.39
CA SER A 97 4.29 4.95 17.15
C SER A 97 5.70 4.39 17.29
N HIS A 98 5.83 3.09 17.53
CA HIS A 98 7.11 2.42 17.72
C HIS A 98 7.10 0.98 17.16
N MET A 99 8.26 0.50 16.74
CA MET A 99 8.51 -0.88 16.34
C MET A 99 9.90 -1.31 16.81
N CYS A 100 10.04 -2.58 17.20
CA CYS A 100 11.35 -3.22 17.42
C CYS A 100 11.35 -4.69 16.96
N PRO A 101 12.51 -5.25 16.56
CA PRO A 101 12.63 -6.69 16.34
C PRO A 101 12.49 -7.46 17.66
N VAL A 102 11.78 -8.59 17.60
CA VAL A 102 11.58 -9.52 18.71
C VAL A 102 11.85 -10.93 18.19
N ASN A 103 12.95 -11.53 18.62
CA ASN A 103 13.28 -12.92 18.31
C ASN A 103 13.33 -13.72 19.62
N SER A 104 12.43 -14.70 19.76
CA SER A 104 12.27 -15.53 20.94
C SER A 104 11.73 -16.91 20.56
N ALA A 105 11.84 -17.91 21.44
CA ALA A 105 11.37 -19.27 21.17
C ALA A 105 9.85 -19.38 20.86
N ALA A 106 9.04 -18.41 21.30
CA ALA A 106 7.60 -18.33 20.99
C ALA A 106 7.28 -17.41 19.78
N PHE A 107 8.22 -16.54 19.40
CA PHE A 107 8.07 -15.54 18.35
C PHE A 107 9.41 -15.39 17.61
N SER A 108 9.69 -16.32 16.70
CA SER A 108 10.89 -16.30 15.85
C SER A 108 10.76 -15.25 14.76
N ASP A 109 11.86 -14.56 14.44
CA ASP A 109 11.97 -13.57 13.34
C ASP A 109 10.80 -12.55 13.26
N SER A 110 10.28 -12.19 14.43
CA SER A 110 9.09 -11.37 14.62
C SER A 110 9.46 -9.93 15.00
N PHE A 111 8.45 -9.09 15.10
CA PHE A 111 8.57 -7.68 15.48
C PHE A 111 7.44 -7.32 16.44
N ALA A 112 7.74 -6.51 17.46
CA ALA A 112 6.71 -5.85 18.25
C ALA A 112 6.37 -4.50 17.62
N ILE A 113 5.07 -4.18 17.58
CA ILE A 113 4.51 -2.95 17.00
C ILE A 113 3.59 -2.32 18.06
N ALA A 114 3.89 -1.09 18.45
CA ALA A 114 3.09 -0.31 19.38
C ALA A 114 2.29 0.77 18.64
N LYS A 115 1.00 0.88 18.98
CA LYS A 115 0.08 1.93 18.53
C LYS A 115 -0.56 2.59 19.74
N LYS A 116 -1.45 3.55 19.52
CA LYS A 116 -2.28 4.17 20.58
C LYS A 116 -3.20 3.12 21.23
N GLY A 117 -2.81 2.62 22.39
CA GLY A 117 -3.60 1.67 23.20
C GLY A 117 -3.40 0.20 22.86
N GLU A 118 -2.52 -0.14 21.90
CA GLU A 118 -2.28 -1.51 21.45
C GLU A 118 -0.79 -1.85 21.38
N LEU A 119 -0.45 -3.08 21.76
CA LEU A 119 0.85 -3.70 21.50
C LEU A 119 0.59 -5.04 20.78
N MET A 120 1.20 -5.21 19.61
CA MET A 120 1.10 -6.43 18.80
C MET A 120 2.48 -7.05 18.63
N ILE A 121 2.54 -8.37 18.44
CA ILE A 121 3.73 -9.08 17.95
C ILE A 121 3.32 -9.80 16.66
N GLY A 122 4.16 -9.72 15.62
CA GLY A 122 3.90 -10.40 14.36
C GLY A 122 5.11 -10.42 13.42
N THR A 123 5.02 -11.20 12.36
CA THR A 123 6.00 -11.27 11.26
C THR A 123 5.68 -10.25 10.17
N ILE A 124 6.63 -10.03 9.25
CA ILE A 124 6.41 -9.24 8.04
C ILE A 124 6.47 -10.20 6.85
N ASP A 125 5.36 -10.34 6.13
CA ASP A 125 5.30 -11.09 4.88
C ASP A 125 6.25 -10.53 3.81
N ASP A 126 6.50 -11.35 2.80
CA ASP A 126 7.32 -11.03 1.63
C ASP A 126 6.92 -9.66 1.03
N ILE A 127 7.84 -8.68 1.05
CA ILE A 127 7.53 -7.27 0.76
C ILE A 127 7.24 -7.08 -0.74
N ARG A 128 5.98 -7.27 -1.11
CA ARG A 128 5.46 -7.11 -2.48
C ARG A 128 4.81 -5.74 -2.63
N LYS A 129 5.09 -5.06 -3.75
CA LYS A 129 4.60 -3.70 -4.04
C LYS A 129 3.06 -3.62 -4.16
N LEU A 130 2.39 -4.74 -4.42
CA LEU A 130 0.95 -4.92 -4.25
C LEU A 130 0.69 -6.24 -3.52
N HIS A 131 -0.27 -6.23 -2.60
CA HIS A 131 -1.00 -7.43 -2.21
C HIS A 131 -2.14 -7.63 -3.21
N ILE A 132 -2.27 -8.83 -3.79
CA ILE A 132 -3.31 -9.17 -4.77
C ILE A 132 -4.07 -10.39 -4.25
N ARG A 133 -5.35 -10.21 -3.92
CA ARG A 133 -6.31 -11.27 -3.61
C ARG A 133 -7.15 -11.53 -4.85
N SER A 134 -6.99 -12.70 -5.47
CA SER A 134 -7.81 -13.11 -6.62
C SER A 134 -9.11 -13.76 -6.17
N ILE A 135 -10.25 -13.27 -6.65
CA ILE A 135 -11.58 -13.87 -6.43
C ILE A 135 -12.00 -14.59 -7.72
N PRO A 136 -12.21 -15.92 -7.71
CA PRO A 136 -12.58 -16.67 -8.91
C PRO A 136 -14.07 -16.56 -9.21
N LEU A 137 -14.46 -15.73 -10.18
CA LEU A 137 -15.86 -15.56 -10.60
C LEU A 137 -16.42 -16.73 -11.44
N GLY A 138 -15.54 -17.51 -12.09
CA GLY A 138 -15.95 -18.58 -13.02
C GLY A 138 -16.59 -18.09 -14.33
N GLU A 139 -16.54 -16.78 -14.58
CA GLU A 139 -17.17 -16.06 -15.69
C GLU A 139 -16.26 -14.90 -16.13
N HIS A 140 -16.48 -14.35 -17.32
CA HIS A 140 -15.73 -13.19 -17.81
C HIS A 140 -16.26 -11.93 -17.15
N ALA A 141 -15.43 -11.19 -16.40
CA ALA A 141 -15.80 -9.86 -15.90
C ALA A 141 -15.58 -8.81 -17.00
N LEU A 142 -16.57 -7.94 -17.20
CA LEU A 142 -16.59 -6.93 -18.26
C LEU A 142 -16.36 -5.52 -17.70
N CYS A 143 -17.13 -5.14 -16.69
CA CYS A 143 -16.96 -3.89 -15.94
C CYS A 143 -17.43 -4.06 -14.49
N ILE A 144 -16.96 -3.17 -13.62
CA ILE A 144 -17.20 -3.18 -12.17
C ILE A 144 -17.38 -1.76 -11.66
N CYS A 145 -18.28 -1.57 -10.70
CA CYS A 145 -18.34 -0.36 -9.88
C CYS A 145 -18.59 -0.71 -8.41
N HIS A 146 -18.33 0.25 -7.52
CA HIS A 146 -18.52 0.13 -6.07
C HIS A 146 -19.57 1.13 -5.59
N GLN A 147 -20.25 0.80 -4.49
CA GLN A 147 -21.24 1.67 -3.84
C GLN A 147 -21.02 1.61 -2.32
N GLU A 148 -20.27 2.57 -1.80
CA GLU A 148 -19.92 2.74 -0.38
C GLU A 148 -21.16 2.68 0.54
N GLN A 149 -22.29 3.21 0.10
CA GLN A 149 -23.53 3.31 0.87
C GLN A 149 -24.18 1.94 1.17
N SER A 150 -24.05 0.98 0.25
CA SER A 150 -24.57 -0.39 0.36
C SER A 150 -23.47 -1.41 0.70
N ARG A 151 -22.19 -1.01 0.62
CA ARG A 151 -20.99 -1.85 0.78
C ARG A 151 -20.90 -3.00 -0.21
N THR A 152 -21.23 -2.71 -1.46
CA THR A 152 -21.25 -3.72 -2.52
C THR A 152 -20.49 -3.32 -3.78
N PHE A 153 -19.89 -4.31 -4.42
CA PHE A 153 -19.44 -4.24 -5.81
C PHE A 153 -20.54 -4.78 -6.72
N ALA A 154 -20.86 -4.05 -7.78
CA ALA A 154 -21.68 -4.56 -8.89
C ALA A 154 -20.77 -4.81 -10.11
N ILE A 155 -20.86 -6.02 -10.67
CA ILE A 155 -20.03 -6.51 -11.77
C ILE A 155 -20.93 -6.96 -12.92
N CYS A 156 -20.71 -6.43 -14.12
CA CYS A 156 -21.23 -7.07 -15.33
C CYS A 156 -20.31 -8.27 -15.67
N SER A 157 -20.85 -9.48 -15.65
CA SER A 157 -20.16 -10.70 -16.10
C SER A 157 -20.83 -11.30 -17.33
N SER A 158 -20.10 -12.12 -18.07
CA SER A 158 -20.64 -12.93 -19.17
C SER A 158 -20.15 -14.38 -19.17
N LYS A 159 -20.95 -15.25 -19.77
CA LYS A 159 -20.74 -16.69 -19.82
C LYS A 159 -21.20 -17.27 -21.15
N ASN A 160 -20.27 -17.86 -21.88
CA ASN A 160 -20.56 -18.63 -23.09
C ASN A 160 -21.45 -19.84 -22.76
N GLN A 161 -22.52 -20.07 -23.52
CA GLN A 161 -23.23 -21.35 -23.48
C GLN A 161 -22.40 -22.45 -24.14
N SER A 162 -22.57 -23.70 -23.69
CA SER A 162 -21.85 -24.88 -24.19
C SER A 162 -22.50 -25.54 -25.41
N ASN A 163 -23.57 -24.96 -25.96
CA ASN A 163 -24.31 -25.49 -27.10
C ASN A 163 -23.71 -25.05 -28.44
N ALA A 164 -24.16 -25.67 -29.54
CA ALA A 164 -23.61 -25.44 -30.88
C ALA A 164 -23.82 -24.02 -31.42
N GLU A 165 -24.81 -23.28 -30.90
CA GLU A 165 -24.98 -21.85 -31.14
C GLU A 165 -24.20 -21.05 -30.08
N LYS A 166 -23.29 -20.18 -30.55
CA LYS A 166 -22.49 -19.29 -29.70
C LYS A 166 -23.34 -18.14 -29.15
N SER A 167 -24.22 -18.45 -28.19
CA SER A 167 -24.87 -17.45 -27.35
C SER A 167 -24.03 -17.18 -26.10
N GLU A 168 -23.89 -15.91 -25.76
CA GLU A 168 -23.23 -15.43 -24.56
C GLU A 168 -24.30 -14.83 -23.64
N LEU A 169 -24.43 -15.37 -22.42
CA LEU A 169 -25.34 -14.84 -21.41
C LEU A 169 -24.62 -13.81 -20.56
N HIS A 170 -25.25 -12.66 -20.35
CA HIS A 170 -24.74 -11.59 -19.48
C HIS A 170 -25.49 -11.55 -18.16
N PHE A 171 -24.79 -11.15 -17.09
CA PHE A 171 -25.30 -11.07 -15.73
C PHE A 171 -24.81 -9.81 -15.04
N ILE A 172 -25.62 -9.26 -14.15
CA ILE A 172 -25.22 -8.28 -13.15
C ILE A 172 -25.07 -9.02 -11.83
N ARG A 173 -23.85 -9.10 -11.31
CA ARG A 173 -23.50 -9.77 -10.05
C ARG A 173 -23.31 -8.73 -8.96
N LEU A 174 -23.95 -8.90 -7.82
CA LEU A 174 -23.71 -8.08 -6.63
C LEU A 174 -22.89 -8.88 -5.62
N LEU A 175 -21.77 -8.31 -5.15
CA LEU A 175 -20.85 -8.93 -4.19
C LEU A 175 -20.66 -8.00 -2.98
N ASP A 176 -20.50 -8.58 -1.79
CA ASP A 176 -20.09 -7.88 -0.56
C ASP A 176 -18.65 -7.33 -0.69
N ASP A 177 -18.38 -6.11 -0.21
CA ASP A 177 -17.08 -5.46 -0.41
C ASP A 177 -15.93 -5.91 0.51
N GLN A 178 -16.19 -6.80 1.49
CA GLN A 178 -15.19 -7.29 2.44
C GLN A 178 -14.91 -8.79 2.26
N THR A 179 -15.98 -9.58 2.20
CA THR A 179 -15.94 -11.04 2.03
C THR A 179 -15.72 -11.42 0.56
N PHE A 180 -16.28 -10.64 -0.38
CA PHE A 180 -16.46 -10.95 -1.80
C PHE A 180 -17.43 -12.12 -2.08
N ASP A 181 -18.33 -12.41 -1.14
CA ASP A 181 -19.43 -13.36 -1.35
C ASP A 181 -20.49 -12.77 -2.30
N PHE A 182 -21.11 -13.62 -3.14
CA PHE A 182 -22.21 -13.22 -4.02
C PHE A 182 -23.50 -13.00 -3.22
N ILE A 183 -23.99 -11.76 -3.22
CA ILE A 183 -25.26 -11.36 -2.58
C ILE A 183 -26.44 -11.61 -3.52
N SER A 184 -26.32 -11.21 -4.79
CA SER A 184 -27.40 -11.34 -5.77
C SER A 184 -26.91 -11.50 -7.20
N THR A 185 -27.85 -11.84 -8.09
CA THR A 185 -27.62 -11.93 -9.54
C THR A 185 -28.89 -11.53 -10.27
N TYR A 186 -28.74 -10.63 -11.23
CA TYR A 186 -29.73 -10.37 -12.27
C TYR A 186 -29.18 -10.94 -13.58
N ALA A 187 -29.98 -11.70 -14.32
CA ALA A 187 -29.62 -12.14 -15.67
C ALA A 187 -30.17 -11.11 -16.67
N LEU A 188 -29.36 -10.73 -17.66
CA LEU A 188 -29.84 -9.93 -18.78
C LEU A 188 -30.63 -10.81 -19.76
N ASP A 189 -31.46 -10.19 -20.60
CA ASP A 189 -32.27 -10.90 -21.58
C ASP A 189 -31.43 -11.57 -22.67
N THR A 190 -32.05 -12.45 -23.46
CA THR A 190 -31.34 -13.15 -24.54
C THR A 190 -30.98 -12.16 -25.64
N PHE A 191 -29.67 -12.09 -25.98
CA PHE A 191 -29.07 -11.07 -26.84
C PHE A 191 -28.99 -9.65 -26.23
N GLU A 192 -29.17 -9.49 -24.91
CA GLU A 192 -28.89 -8.24 -24.21
C GLU A 192 -27.47 -8.27 -23.60
N HIS A 193 -26.61 -7.35 -24.03
CA HIS A 193 -25.19 -7.31 -23.65
C HIS A 193 -24.91 -6.19 -22.62
N GLY A 194 -24.47 -6.58 -21.42
CA GLY A 194 -24.09 -5.63 -20.35
C GLY A 194 -22.77 -4.93 -20.66
N CYS A 195 -22.83 -3.72 -21.20
CA CYS A 195 -21.68 -2.97 -21.73
C CYS A 195 -21.05 -1.99 -20.73
N SER A 196 -21.83 -1.42 -19.81
CA SER A 196 -21.33 -0.47 -18.80
C SER A 196 -22.12 -0.55 -17.50
N ILE A 197 -21.49 -0.13 -16.39
CA ILE A 197 -22.14 -0.02 -15.08
C ILE A 197 -21.57 1.15 -14.28
N LEU A 198 -22.43 1.87 -13.56
CA LEU A 198 -22.04 2.94 -12.63
C LEU A 198 -22.93 2.95 -11.38
N SER A 199 -22.40 3.52 -10.31
CA SER A 199 -23.15 3.81 -9.08
C SER A 199 -23.45 5.31 -9.01
N CYS A 200 -24.69 5.69 -8.69
CA CYS A 200 -25.11 7.09 -8.60
C CYS A 200 -26.28 7.31 -7.62
N SER A 201 -26.69 8.57 -7.47
CA SER A 201 -27.92 9.02 -6.82
C SER A 201 -28.51 10.18 -7.63
N PHE A 202 -29.81 10.44 -7.50
CA PHE A 202 -30.50 11.55 -8.18
C PHE A 202 -30.79 12.70 -7.19
N SER A 203 -30.98 13.92 -7.71
CA SER A 203 -31.05 15.15 -6.88
C SER A 203 -32.20 15.19 -5.88
N ASP A 204 -33.28 14.47 -6.18
CA ASP A 204 -34.56 14.52 -5.46
C ASP A 204 -34.96 13.15 -4.91
N ASP A 205 -33.98 12.23 -4.80
CA ASP A 205 -34.18 10.87 -4.31
C ASP A 205 -33.13 10.52 -3.22
N ALA A 206 -33.58 9.85 -2.16
CA ALA A 206 -32.72 9.36 -1.09
C ALA A 206 -32.05 8.01 -1.41
N ASN A 207 -32.49 7.33 -2.47
CA ASN A 207 -31.96 6.04 -2.91
C ASN A 207 -30.64 6.19 -3.69
N VAL A 208 -29.82 5.14 -3.62
CA VAL A 208 -28.63 4.96 -4.47
C VAL A 208 -28.89 3.85 -5.49
N TYR A 209 -28.34 4.02 -6.69
CA TYR A 209 -28.67 3.23 -7.86
C TYR A 209 -27.43 2.65 -8.52
N TYR A 210 -27.56 1.42 -9.01
CA TYR A 210 -26.68 0.89 -10.05
C TYR A 210 -27.36 1.09 -11.40
N CYS A 211 -26.79 1.91 -12.27
CA CYS A 211 -27.25 2.08 -13.63
C CYS A 211 -26.39 1.23 -14.57
N VAL A 212 -27.04 0.36 -15.35
CA VAL A 212 -26.41 -0.52 -16.34
C VAL A 212 -26.74 0.02 -17.74
N GLY A 213 -25.73 0.11 -18.60
CA GLY A 213 -25.93 0.33 -20.03
C GLY A 213 -25.88 -0.99 -20.78
N THR A 214 -26.96 -1.35 -21.47
CA THR A 214 -27.09 -2.56 -22.30
C THR A 214 -27.22 -2.23 -23.79
N ALA A 215 -26.95 -3.22 -24.64
CA ALA A 215 -26.97 -3.12 -26.11
C ALA A 215 -27.33 -4.47 -26.76
#